data_AF-A0A2J8R102-F1
#
_entry.id   AF-A0A2J8R102-F1
#
_cell.length_a   1.000
_cell.length_b   1.000
_cell.length_c   1.000
_cell.angle_alpha   90.00
_cell.angle_beta   90.00
_cell.angle_gamma   90.00
#
_symmetry.space_group_name_H-M   'P 1'
#
loop_
_entity.id
_entity.type
_entity.pdbx_description
1 polymer ?
#
loop_
_entity_poly.entity_id
_entity_poly.type
_entity_poly.pdbx_seq_one_letter_code
_entity_poly.pdbx_strand_id
1 'polypeptide(L)'
;VKLYKSENLDNPIQTVSLGQSLFFHFPPLLRDGENYVVLLDSTLPTSQYDYILPQVSFTAVGYHKHITLIFNPTRKLPEQDIAQGSYIALPLTLLVLLAGYNHDKLIPLLLQLTSRLQGVRALGQAASDNSGPEDAKRQAKKQKTRRT
;
A
#
# COMPACT_ATOMS: atom_id res chain seq x y z
N VAL A 1 -19.92 28.99 -0.89
CA VAL A 1 -20.85 28.63 -1.98
C VAL A 1 -20.84 29.74 -3.01
N LYS A 2 -20.78 29.38 -4.28
CA LYS A 2 -20.70 30.32 -5.39
C LYS A 2 -21.87 30.06 -6.35
N LEU A 3 -22.39 31.14 -6.92
CA LEU A 3 -23.45 31.12 -7.92
C LEU A 3 -22.88 31.60 -9.25
N TYR A 4 -23.14 30.85 -10.31
CA TYR A 4 -22.69 31.11 -11.66
C TYR A 4 -23.87 31.18 -12.61
N LYS A 5 -23.69 31.86 -13.75
CA LYS A 5 -24.57 31.64 -14.90
C LYS A 5 -24.12 30.38 -15.61
N SER A 6 -25.06 29.64 -16.20
CA SER A 6 -24.69 28.42 -16.93
C SER A 6 -23.84 28.70 -18.17
N GLU A 7 -23.94 29.92 -18.73
CA GLU A 7 -23.13 30.38 -19.86
C GLU A 7 -21.67 30.74 -19.48
N ASN A 8 -21.38 30.95 -18.19
CA ASN A 8 -20.06 31.37 -17.71
C ASN A 8 -19.81 30.82 -16.29
N LEU A 9 -19.12 29.68 -16.21
CA LEU A 9 -18.73 29.04 -14.95
C LEU A 9 -17.39 29.53 -14.39
N ASP A 10 -16.66 30.36 -15.13
CA ASP A 10 -15.36 30.86 -14.67
C ASP A 10 -15.52 32.03 -13.70
N ASN A 11 -16.58 32.83 -13.89
CA ASN A 11 -16.82 34.03 -13.11
C ASN A 11 -18.07 33.89 -12.23
N PRO A 12 -17.91 33.79 -10.90
CA PRO A 12 -19.06 33.72 -10.00
C PRO A 12 -19.78 35.07 -9.98
N ILE A 13 -21.10 35.04 -10.15
CA ILE A 13 -21.98 36.20 -10.00
C ILE A 13 -22.05 36.61 -8.53
N GLN A 14 -22.19 35.62 -7.65
CA GLN A 14 -22.35 35.83 -6.22
C GLN A 14 -21.59 34.77 -5.44
N THR A 15 -20.99 35.17 -4.33
CA THR A 15 -20.27 34.27 -3.43
C THR A 15 -20.76 34.50 -2.01
N VAL A 16 -21.09 33.41 -1.32
CA VAL A 16 -21.50 33.43 0.08
C VAL A 16 -20.58 32.49 0.86
N SER A 17 -19.93 33.01 1.88
CA SER A 17 -19.13 32.22 2.82
C SER A 17 -20.06 31.55 3.83
N LEU A 18 -19.90 30.23 3.99
CA LEU A 18 -20.66 29.49 4.99
C LEU A 18 -19.98 29.64 6.35
N GLY A 19 -20.75 30.07 7.35
CA GLY A 19 -20.32 30.11 8.74
C GLY A 19 -20.79 28.86 9.49
N GLN A 20 -21.31 29.06 10.70
CA GLN A 20 -21.89 28.00 11.52
C GLN A 20 -23.30 27.58 11.08
N SER A 21 -23.99 28.43 10.32
CA SER A 21 -25.34 28.15 9.81
C SER A 21 -25.28 27.24 8.58
N LEU A 22 -26.11 26.19 8.59
CA LEU A 22 -26.32 25.30 7.44
C LEU A 22 -27.28 25.89 6.40
N PHE A 23 -27.96 26.98 6.75
CA PHE A 23 -28.85 27.71 5.86
C PHE A 23 -28.25 29.07 5.50
N PHE A 24 -28.32 29.39 4.22
CA PHE A 24 -27.90 30.66 3.66
C PHE A 24 -28.84 31.03 2.52
N HIS A 25 -28.91 32.33 2.22
CA HIS A 25 -29.67 32.84 1.08
C HIS A 25 -28.74 33.67 0.22
N PHE A 26 -28.92 33.57 -1.09
CA PHE A 26 -28.35 34.53 -2.02
C PHE A 26 -29.23 35.77 -2.08
N PRO A 27 -28.66 36.95 -2.35
CA PRO A 27 -29.40 38.09 -2.87
C PRO A 27 -30.39 37.68 -3.98
N PRO A 28 -31.54 38.37 -4.09
CA PRO A 28 -32.54 38.08 -5.11
C PRO A 28 -31.95 38.07 -6.52
N LEU A 29 -32.35 37.08 -7.32
CA LEU A 29 -31.97 36.97 -8.72
C LEU A 29 -33.03 37.60 -9.62
N LEU A 30 -32.61 38.01 -10.81
CA LEU A 30 -33.54 38.43 -11.85
C LEU A 30 -34.35 37.21 -12.32
N ARG A 31 -35.64 37.42 -12.58
CA ARG A 31 -36.53 36.40 -13.14
C ARG A 31 -36.44 36.41 -14.66
N ASP A 32 -35.24 36.24 -15.17
CA ASP A 32 -34.90 36.24 -16.59
C ASP A 32 -35.20 34.91 -17.28
N GLY A 33 -35.50 33.85 -16.50
CA GLY A 33 -35.70 32.50 -17.04
C GLY A 33 -34.40 31.82 -17.45
N GLU A 34 -33.25 32.39 -17.09
CA GLU A 34 -31.94 31.85 -17.40
C GLU A 34 -31.59 30.69 -16.46
N ASN A 35 -30.63 29.87 -16.89
CA ASN A 35 -30.09 28.78 -16.10
C ASN A 35 -28.89 29.25 -15.28
N TYR A 36 -28.92 28.94 -14.00
CA TYR A 36 -27.86 29.23 -13.04
C TYR A 36 -27.32 27.94 -12.42
N VAL A 37 -26.09 28.00 -11.94
CA VAL A 37 -25.40 26.88 -11.31
C VAL A 37 -24.94 27.32 -9.92
N VAL A 38 -25.33 26.59 -8.89
CA VAL A 38 -24.81 26.73 -7.53
C VAL A 38 -23.74 25.67 -7.31
N LEU A 39 -22.57 26.08 -6.84
CA LEU A 39 -21.47 25.19 -6.54
C LEU A 39 -20.97 25.43 -5.10
N LEU A 40 -20.82 24.35 -4.34
CA LEU A 40 -20.16 24.42 -3.04
C LEU A 40 -18.66 24.40 -3.25
N ASP A 41 -17.96 25.32 -2.61
CA ASP A 41 -16.50 25.36 -2.57
C ASP A 41 -16.05 25.05 -1.15
N SER A 42 -14.93 24.34 -1.01
CA SER A 42 -14.43 23.83 0.27
C SER A 42 -13.00 24.30 0.51
N THR A 43 -12.71 24.71 1.74
CA THR A 43 -11.36 25.04 2.21
C THR A 43 -10.65 23.84 2.84
N LEU A 44 -11.30 22.66 2.89
CA LEU A 44 -10.70 21.46 3.45
C LEU A 44 -9.55 20.97 2.56
N PRO A 45 -8.39 20.57 3.13
CA PRO A 45 -7.30 20.04 2.34
C PRO A 45 -7.64 18.68 1.73
N THR A 46 -7.52 18.55 0.40
CA THR A 46 -7.72 17.28 -0.33
C THR A 46 -6.69 16.19 0.00
N SER A 47 -5.56 16.57 0.62
CA SER A 47 -4.56 15.63 1.13
C SER A 47 -5.05 14.88 2.37
N GLN A 48 -5.89 15.50 3.20
CA GLN A 48 -6.37 14.94 4.46
C GLN A 48 -7.82 14.48 4.41
N TYR A 49 -8.59 14.96 3.44
CA TYR A 49 -10.01 14.65 3.31
C TYR A 49 -10.32 14.14 1.91
N ASP A 50 -11.26 13.21 1.85
CA ASP A 50 -11.92 12.79 0.63
C ASP A 50 -13.36 13.32 0.62
N TYR A 51 -13.69 14.09 -0.41
CA TYR A 51 -14.98 14.75 -0.55
C TYR A 51 -15.28 15.09 -2.00
N ILE A 52 -16.57 15.18 -2.30
CA ILE A 52 -17.08 15.64 -3.60
C ILE A 52 -17.76 16.99 -3.38
N LEU A 53 -17.49 17.95 -4.27
CA LEU A 53 -18.12 19.26 -4.24
C LEU A 53 -19.49 19.19 -4.93
N PRO A 54 -20.61 19.35 -4.21
CA PRO A 54 -21.93 19.32 -4.82
C PRO A 54 -22.15 20.54 -5.73
N GLN A 55 -22.79 20.28 -6.87
CA GLN A 55 -23.17 21.26 -7.87
C GLN A 55 -24.64 21.03 -8.28
N VAL A 56 -25.42 22.09 -8.38
CA VAL A 56 -26.83 22.03 -8.77
C VAL A 56 -27.15 23.13 -9.78
N SER A 57 -27.76 22.74 -10.90
CA SER A 57 -28.28 23.67 -11.91
C SER A 57 -29.77 23.92 -11.72
N PHE A 58 -30.22 25.17 -11.90
CA PHE A 58 -31.62 25.55 -11.78
C PHE A 58 -31.97 26.74 -12.68
N THR A 59 -33.24 26.87 -13.02
CA THR A 59 -33.76 27.98 -13.85
C THR A 59 -34.44 29.05 -12.98
N ALA A 60 -34.18 30.33 -13.23
CA ALA A 60 -34.73 31.46 -12.47
C ALA A 60 -36.14 31.88 -12.93
N VAL A 61 -37.11 30.97 -12.81
CA VAL A 61 -38.52 31.21 -13.20
C VAL A 61 -39.47 31.47 -12.01
N GLY A 62 -39.11 31.05 -10.80
CA GLY A 62 -39.95 31.15 -9.59
C GLY A 62 -39.54 32.27 -8.63
N TYR A 63 -40.34 32.50 -7.59
CA TYR A 63 -40.04 33.47 -6.52
C TYR A 63 -38.99 32.95 -5.53
N HIS A 64 -39.08 31.66 -5.19
CA HIS A 64 -38.15 31.01 -4.28
C HIS A 64 -37.75 29.65 -4.83
N LYS A 65 -36.45 29.35 -4.72
CA LYS A 65 -35.90 28.04 -5.04
C LYS A 65 -35.07 27.59 -3.85
N HIS A 66 -35.48 26.50 -3.22
CA HIS A 66 -34.70 25.85 -2.18
C HIS A 66 -33.80 24.79 -2.83
N ILE A 67 -32.53 24.79 -2.46
CA ILE A 67 -31.52 23.85 -2.96
C ILE A 67 -30.76 23.30 -1.76
N THR A 68 -30.68 21.98 -1.67
CA THR A 68 -29.89 21.30 -0.64
C THR A 68 -28.59 20.80 -1.26
N LEU A 69 -27.47 21.25 -0.71
CA LEU A 69 -26.13 20.81 -1.11
C LEU A 69 -25.65 19.81 -0.06
N ILE A 70 -25.45 18.55 -0.47
CA ILE A 70 -24.99 17.49 0.42
C ILE A 70 -23.46 17.46 0.39
N PHE A 71 -22.83 17.69 1.53
CA PHE A 71 -21.37 17.72 1.67
C PHE A 71 -20.95 16.89 2.89
N ASN A 72 -20.40 15.70 2.64
CA ASN A 72 -20.01 14.74 3.67
C ASN A 72 -18.52 14.41 3.51
N PRO A 73 -17.61 15.27 3.99
CA PRO A 73 -16.18 15.01 3.89
C PRO A 73 -15.77 13.87 4.82
N THR A 74 -14.98 12.94 4.31
CA THR A 74 -14.40 11.84 5.09
C THR A 74 -12.91 12.08 5.31
N ARG A 75 -12.42 11.85 6.53
CA ARG A 75 -10.99 12.03 6.81
C ARG A 75 -10.23 10.84 6.24
N LYS A 76 -9.27 11.11 5.35
CA LYS A 76 -8.30 10.11 4.90
C LYS A 76 -7.51 9.69 6.13
N LEU A 77 -7.52 8.40 6.42
CA LEU A 77 -6.57 7.88 7.40
C LEU A 77 -5.18 8.21 6.85
N PRO A 78 -4.23 8.64 7.70
CA PRO A 78 -2.85 8.66 7.26
C PRO A 78 -2.57 7.25 6.73
N GLU A 79 -2.21 7.14 5.45
CA GLU A 79 -1.45 5.98 4.98
C GLU A 79 -0.24 5.99 5.90
N GLN A 80 -0.33 5.18 6.93
CA GLN A 80 0.75 5.03 7.85
C GLN A 80 1.81 4.37 6.96
N ASP A 81 2.77 5.16 6.49
CA ASP A 81 4.04 4.73 5.89
C ASP A 81 4.83 3.94 6.96
N ILE A 82 4.18 2.93 7.52
CA ILE A 82 4.85 1.86 8.22
C ILE A 82 5.46 1.11 7.07
N ALA A 83 6.76 1.34 6.84
CA ALA A 83 7.54 0.51 5.96
C ALA A 83 7.12 -0.94 6.24
N GLN A 84 6.44 -1.60 5.30
CA GLN A 84 5.97 -2.99 5.49
C GLN A 84 7.13 -3.90 5.95
N GLY A 85 8.37 -3.50 5.62
CA GLY A 85 9.60 -4.07 6.15
C GLY A 85 9.69 -4.11 7.67
N SER A 86 9.24 -3.11 8.43
CA SER A 86 9.35 -3.06 9.89
C SER A 86 8.56 -4.16 10.61
N TYR A 87 7.38 -4.53 10.08
CA TYR A 87 6.55 -5.60 10.65
C TYR A 87 7.20 -6.98 10.54
N ILE A 88 8.04 -7.20 9.53
CA ILE A 88 8.72 -8.48 9.29
C ILE A 88 10.15 -8.43 9.86
N ALA A 89 10.84 -7.30 9.69
CA ALA A 89 12.21 -7.10 10.13
C ALA A 89 12.31 -7.15 11.65
N LEU A 90 11.36 -6.59 12.41
CA LEU A 90 11.42 -6.61 13.87
C LEU A 90 11.30 -8.03 14.47
N PRO A 91 10.29 -8.85 14.13
CA PRO A 91 10.25 -10.23 14.63
C PRO A 91 11.42 -11.07 14.09
N LEU A 92 11.85 -10.85 12.84
CA LEU A 92 12.99 -11.57 12.27
C LEU A 92 14.31 -11.25 12.99
N THR A 93 14.58 -9.96 13.25
CA THR A 93 15.77 -9.52 13.99
C THR A 93 15.76 -10.04 15.42
N LEU A 94 14.60 -10.04 16.10
CA LEU A 94 14.46 -10.65 17.43
C LEU A 94 14.78 -12.15 17.40
N LEU A 95 14.30 -12.87 16.39
CA LEU A 95 14.58 -14.31 16.23
C LEU A 95 16.08 -14.56 16.00
N VAL A 96 16.73 -13.77 15.13
CA VAL A 96 18.18 -13.85 14.91
C VAL A 96 18.95 -13.55 16.19
N LEU A 97 18.53 -12.54 16.97
CA LEU A 97 19.15 -12.20 18.24
C LEU A 97 18.98 -13.33 19.27
N LEU A 98 17.80 -13.94 19.37
CA LEU A 98 17.55 -15.10 20.24
C LEU A 98 18.35 -16.33 19.81
N ALA A 99 18.47 -16.56 18.51
CA ALA A 99 19.29 -17.64 17.96
C ALA A 99 20.78 -17.40 18.23
N GLY A 100 21.25 -16.16 18.10
CA GLY A 100 22.59 -15.74 18.47
C GLY A 100 22.83 -15.81 19.98
N TYR A 101 21.85 -15.50 20.82
CA TYR A 101 21.99 -15.63 22.28
C TYR A 101 22.07 -17.10 22.71
N ASN A 102 21.29 -17.99 22.10
CA ASN A 102 21.26 -19.44 22.40
C ASN A 102 22.18 -20.25 21.46
N HIS A 103 23.22 -19.63 20.92
CA HIS A 103 24.10 -20.23 19.92
C HIS A 103 24.79 -21.51 20.41
N ASP A 104 25.11 -21.60 21.69
CA ASP A 104 25.70 -22.79 22.32
C ASP A 104 24.88 -24.07 22.10
N LYS A 105 23.56 -23.96 22.00
CA LYS A 105 22.66 -25.11 21.80
C LYS A 105 22.25 -25.32 20.34
N LEU A 106 22.27 -24.27 19.54
CA LEU A 106 21.82 -24.31 18.14
C LEU A 106 22.92 -24.76 17.17
N ILE A 107 24.18 -24.41 17.44
CA ILE A 107 25.34 -24.85 16.65
C ILE A 107 25.42 -26.38 16.55
N PRO A 108 25.35 -27.17 17.63
CA PRO A 108 25.44 -28.63 17.52
C PRO A 108 24.24 -29.25 16.78
N LEU A 109 23.03 -28.68 16.89
CA LEU A 109 21.86 -29.15 16.14
C LEU A 109 21.99 -28.87 14.64
N LEU A 110 22.50 -27.70 14.27
CA LEU A 110 22.80 -27.37 12.87
C LEU A 110 23.87 -28.30 12.29
N LEU A 111 24.93 -28.61 13.07
CA LEU A 111 25.97 -29.56 12.67
C LEU A 111 25.43 -31.01 12.57
N GLN A 112 24.50 -31.40 13.45
CA GLN A 112 23.81 -32.70 13.36
C GLN A 112 22.87 -32.78 12.15
N LEU A 113 22.24 -31.67 11.78
CA LEU A 113 21.34 -31.64 10.62
C LEU A 113 22.12 -31.65 9.31
N THR A 114 23.23 -30.91 9.21
CA THR A 114 24.09 -30.93 8.02
C THR A 114 24.76 -32.29 7.82
N SER A 115 25.22 -32.94 8.89
CA SER A 115 25.78 -34.30 8.81
C SER A 115 24.73 -35.34 8.40
N ARG A 116 23.48 -35.24 8.89
CA ARG A 116 22.37 -36.10 8.42
C ARG A 116 22.02 -35.86 6.96
N LEU A 117 22.03 -34.61 6.50
CA LEU A 117 21.74 -34.27 5.11
C LEU A 117 22.87 -34.69 4.14
N GLN A 118 24.12 -34.62 4.59
CA GLN A 118 25.27 -35.18 3.87
C GLN A 118 25.23 -36.71 3.80
N GLY A 119 24.79 -37.38 4.86
CA GLY A 119 24.58 -38.83 4.87
C GLY A 119 23.53 -39.31 3.87
N VAL A 120 22.44 -38.57 3.69
CA VAL A 120 21.40 -38.89 2.68
C VAL A 120 21.90 -38.63 1.25
N ARG A 121 22.74 -37.60 1.03
CA ARG A 121 23.41 -37.39 -0.27
C ARG A 121 24.41 -38.49 -0.62
N ALA A 122 25.17 -38.99 0.37
CA ALA A 122 26.09 -40.10 0.16
C ALA A 122 25.37 -41.41 -0.20
N LEU A 123 24.19 -41.65 0.40
CA LEU A 123 23.34 -42.79 0.04
C LEU A 123 22.70 -42.63 -1.36
N GLY A 124 22.40 -41.39 -1.77
CA GLY A 124 21.92 -41.07 -3.12
C GLY A 124 22.99 -41.26 -4.21
N GLN A 125 24.28 -41.06 -3.89
CA GLN A 125 25.38 -41.37 -4.81
C GLN A 125 25.67 -42.86 -4.89
N ALA A 126 25.60 -43.61 -3.78
CA ALA A 126 25.78 -45.06 -3.79
C ALA A 126 24.66 -45.82 -4.54
N ALA A 127 23.46 -45.25 -4.63
CA ALA A 127 22.36 -45.80 -5.42
C ALA A 127 22.47 -45.51 -6.93
N SER A 128 23.34 -44.57 -7.34
CA SER A 128 23.51 -44.17 -8.75
C SER A 128 24.58 -44.98 -9.49
N ASP A 129 25.41 -45.77 -8.80
CA ASP A 129 26.55 -46.49 -9.40
C ASP A 129 26.24 -47.95 -9.80
N ASN A 130 24.97 -48.37 -9.86
CA ASN A 130 24.59 -49.75 -10.21
C ASN A 130 24.24 -49.98 -11.70
N SER A 131 24.85 -49.24 -12.62
CA SER A 131 24.83 -49.54 -14.07
C SER A 131 26.25 -49.47 -14.65
N GLY A 132 26.94 -50.62 -14.75
CA GLY A 132 28.23 -50.75 -15.45
C GLY A 132 28.08 -50.74 -16.99
N PRO A 133 29.12 -51.08 -17.79
CA PRO A 133 30.47 -51.56 -17.44
C PRO A 133 31.64 -50.86 -18.21
N GLU A 134 32.87 -51.35 -18.02
CA GLU A 134 34.10 -51.15 -18.83
C GLU A 134 34.83 -49.79 -18.61
N ASP A 135 36.02 -49.72 -18.01
CA ASP A 135 37.30 -50.26 -18.49
C ASP A 135 38.25 -50.61 -17.33
N ALA A 136 38.52 -51.90 -17.18
CA ALA A 136 39.59 -52.42 -16.34
C ALA A 136 40.93 -52.34 -17.10
N LYS A 137 41.60 -51.18 -17.10
CA LYS A 137 43.04 -51.14 -17.42
C LYS A 137 43.74 -49.87 -16.97
N ARG A 138 44.31 -49.93 -15.76
CA ARG A 138 45.70 -49.51 -15.42
C ARG A 138 45.91 -49.55 -13.90
N GLN A 139 46.11 -50.77 -13.38
CA GLN A 139 46.93 -50.92 -12.19
C GLN A 139 48.40 -50.69 -12.58
N ALA A 140 49.09 -49.78 -11.91
CA ALA A 140 50.41 -49.97 -11.31
C ALA A 140 51.15 -48.63 -11.08
N LYS A 141 51.79 -48.54 -9.91
CA LYS A 141 52.71 -47.51 -9.36
C LYS A 141 52.03 -46.40 -8.55
N LYS A 142 52.39 -46.12 -7.29
CA LYS A 142 53.51 -46.58 -6.46
C LYS A 142 53.18 -46.28 -4.99
N GLN A 143 53.14 -47.32 -4.17
CA GLN A 143 53.31 -47.23 -2.72
C GLN A 143 54.81 -47.21 -2.42
N LYS A 144 55.32 -46.22 -1.68
CA LYS A 144 56.36 -46.46 -0.66
C LYS A 144 56.53 -45.28 0.31
N THR A 145 56.14 -45.56 1.53
CA THR A 145 56.57 -45.00 2.82
C THR A 145 58.09 -44.85 2.91
N ARG A 146 58.57 -43.77 3.54
CA ARG A 146 59.79 -43.83 4.36
C ARG A 146 59.74 -42.82 5.50
N ARG A 147 59.72 -43.36 6.71
CA ARG A 147 59.94 -42.74 8.01
C ARG A 147 61.38 -43.09 8.40
N THR A 148 62.19 -42.11 8.74
CA THR A 148 63.34 -42.17 9.67
C THR A 148 63.66 -40.74 10.03
#